data_AF-A0A4Q9GPP1-F1
#
_entry.id   AF-A0A4Q9GPP1-F1
#
_cell.length_a   1.000
_cell.length_b   1.000
_cell.length_c   1.000
_cell.angle_alpha   90.00
_cell.angle_beta   90.00
_cell.angle_gamma   90.00
#
_symmetry.space_group_name_H-M   'P 1'
#
loop_
_entity.id
_entity.type
_entity.pdbx_description
1 polymer ?
#
loop_
_entity_poly.entity_id
_entity_poly.type
_entity_poly.pdbx_seq_one_letter_code
_entity_poly.pdbx_strand_id
1 'polypeptide(L)'
;MVFSPQQIKFEFLSYIKEFGGKTEDWRVGCAVDAPKAMFEENKVDSELDVWLWKPALSPAAAGIVFRYMTDQLHVTPASISVPGSSIFLFKRSESAAD
;
A
#
# COMPACT_ATOMS: atom_id res chain seq x y z
N MET A 1 15.48 6.65 5.36
CA MET A 1 14.65 7.82 5.72
C MET A 1 13.30 7.30 6.20
N VAL A 2 12.81 7.72 7.36
CA VAL A 2 11.53 7.29 7.95
C VAL A 2 10.50 8.41 7.83
N PHE A 3 9.25 8.07 7.52
CA PHE A 3 8.21 9.05 7.20
C PHE A 3 7.17 9.17 8.32
N SER A 4 6.63 10.37 8.50
CA SER A 4 5.49 10.59 9.41
C SER A 4 4.20 10.02 8.80
N PRO A 5 3.20 9.63 9.61
CA PRO A 5 1.91 9.16 9.10
C PRO A 5 1.25 10.13 8.13
N GLN A 6 1.38 11.43 8.34
CA GLN A 6 0.80 12.45 7.46
C GLN A 6 1.49 12.51 6.10
N GLN A 7 2.82 12.40 6.08
CA GLN A 7 3.59 12.35 4.83
C GLN A 7 3.21 11.12 4.02
N ILE A 8 3.14 9.95 4.65
CA ILE A 8 2.77 8.70 3.96
C ILE A 8 1.35 8.79 3.41
N LYS A 9 0.37 9.31 4.18
CA LYS A 9 -1.00 9.53 3.71
C LYS A 9 -1.04 10.42 2.47
N PHE A 10 -0.31 11.54 2.51
CA PHE A 10 -0.25 12.47 1.38
C PHE A 10 0.34 11.80 0.13
N GLU A 11 1.45 11.08 0.28
CA GLU A 11 2.06 10.34 -0.83
C GLU A 11 1.10 9.28 -1.39
N PHE A 12 0.46 8.48 -0.53
CA PHE A 12 -0.47 7.43 -0.95
C PHE A 12 -1.67 8.00 -1.72
N LEU A 13 -2.26 9.08 -1.21
CA LEU A 13 -3.35 9.80 -1.88
C LEU A 13 -2.93 10.41 -3.21
N SER A 14 -1.73 10.99 -3.26
CA SER A 14 -1.17 11.56 -4.49
C SER A 14 -0.97 10.47 -5.54
N TYR A 15 -0.46 9.31 -5.12
CA TYR A 15 -0.23 8.15 -5.99
C TYR A 15 -1.56 7.58 -6.52
N ILE A 16 -2.57 7.41 -5.67
CA ILE A 16 -3.91 6.99 -6.10
C ILE A 16 -4.50 7.97 -7.12
N LYS A 17 -4.30 9.27 -6.90
CA LYS A 17 -4.79 10.31 -7.81
C LYS A 17 -4.03 10.30 -9.14
N GLU A 18 -2.73 10.04 -9.12
CA GLU A 18 -1.86 10.03 -10.31
C GLU A 18 -2.16 8.83 -11.21
N PHE A 19 -2.26 7.62 -10.65
CA PHE A 19 -2.49 6.38 -11.41
C PHE A 19 -3.97 6.01 -11.55
N GLY A 20 -4.85 6.74 -10.86
CA GLY A 20 -6.31 6.61 -10.93
C GLY A 20 -6.84 5.23 -10.54
N GLY A 21 -8.06 4.95 -10.98
CA GLY A 21 -8.85 3.79 -10.53
C GLY A 21 -9.72 4.11 -9.32
N LYS A 22 -10.60 3.19 -8.99
CA LYS A 22 -11.44 3.27 -7.81
C LYS A 22 -10.67 2.77 -6.59
N THR A 23 -11.05 3.20 -5.39
CA THR A 23 -10.41 2.75 -4.14
C THR A 23 -10.44 1.24 -3.96
N GLU A 24 -11.44 0.57 -4.53
CA GLU A 24 -11.59 -0.89 -4.58
C GLU A 24 -10.55 -1.61 -5.45
N ASP A 25 -9.87 -0.92 -6.35
CA ASP A 25 -8.79 -1.48 -7.18
C ASP A 25 -7.45 -1.52 -6.45
N TRP A 26 -7.34 -0.72 -5.38
CA TRP A 26 -6.13 -0.59 -4.58
C TRP A 26 -6.12 -1.57 -3.41
N ARG A 27 -4.91 -1.97 -3.04
CA ARG A 27 -4.61 -2.87 -1.91
C ARG A 27 -3.59 -2.22 -1.00
N VAL A 28 -3.88 -2.17 0.29
CA VAL A 28 -3.00 -1.58 1.31
C VAL A 28 -2.64 -2.61 2.37
N GLY A 29 -1.41 -2.57 2.87
CA GLY A 29 -1.00 -3.45 3.97
C GLY A 29 0.21 -2.93 4.72
N CYS A 30 0.39 -3.40 5.94
CA CYS A 30 1.63 -3.28 6.71
C CYS A 30 2.51 -4.51 6.53
N ALA A 31 3.82 -4.32 6.73
CA ALA A 31 4.81 -5.38 6.77
C ALA A 31 6.05 -4.98 7.59
N VAL A 32 6.82 -5.99 8.03
CA VAL A 32 8.20 -5.77 8.49
C VAL A 32 9.10 -5.50 7.29
N ASP A 33 8.98 -6.32 6.25
CA ASP A 33 9.67 -6.20 4.96
C ASP A 33 8.63 -5.97 3.85
N ALA A 34 8.50 -4.72 3.39
CA ALA A 34 7.51 -4.36 2.38
C ALA A 34 7.82 -4.91 0.99
N PRO A 35 9.07 -4.86 0.47
CA PRO A 35 9.43 -5.54 -0.77
C PRO A 35 9.03 -7.02 -0.78
N LYS A 36 9.38 -7.76 0.27
CA LYS A 36 8.98 -9.17 0.39
C LYS A 36 7.46 -9.34 0.40
N ALA A 37 6.76 -8.56 1.21
CA ALA A 37 5.31 -8.64 1.31
C ALA A 37 4.60 -8.33 -0.01
N MET A 38 5.08 -7.35 -0.79
CA MET A 38 4.49 -7.02 -2.08
C MET A 38 4.82 -8.08 -3.14
N PHE A 39 6.09 -8.33 -3.39
CA PHE A 39 6.54 -9.09 -4.56
C PHE A 39 6.46 -10.60 -4.33
N GLU A 40 6.89 -11.09 -3.16
CA GLU A 40 6.91 -12.53 -2.89
C GLU A 40 5.54 -13.05 -2.41
N GLU A 41 4.88 -12.30 -1.51
CA GLU A 41 3.67 -12.76 -0.82
C GLU A 41 2.39 -12.32 -1.55
N ASN A 42 2.27 -11.04 -1.88
CA ASN A 42 1.11 -10.51 -2.61
C ASN A 42 1.27 -10.59 -4.13
N LYS A 43 2.37 -11.16 -4.65
CA LYS A 43 2.62 -11.38 -6.09
C LYS A 43 2.41 -10.13 -6.94
N VAL A 44 2.83 -8.98 -6.42
CA VAL A 44 2.88 -7.73 -7.19
C VAL A 44 3.95 -7.85 -8.25
N ASP A 45 3.63 -7.52 -9.50
CA ASP A 45 4.59 -7.45 -10.58
C ASP A 45 5.31 -6.09 -10.53
N SER A 46 6.64 -6.10 -10.34
CA SER A 46 7.38 -4.85 -10.18
C SER A 46 7.43 -3.98 -11.45
N GLU A 47 7.19 -4.57 -12.62
CA GLU A 47 7.26 -3.90 -13.93
C GLU A 47 5.88 -3.51 -14.46
N LEU A 48 4.86 -4.33 -14.20
CA LEU A 48 3.51 -4.12 -14.73
C LEU A 48 2.54 -3.47 -13.74
N ASP A 49 2.70 -3.72 -12.45
CA ASP A 49 1.78 -3.20 -11.43
C ASP A 49 2.19 -1.82 -10.93
N VAL A 50 1.20 -1.10 -10.41
CA VAL A 50 1.44 0.17 -9.73
C VAL A 50 1.64 -0.13 -8.26
N TRP A 51 2.80 0.24 -7.71
CA TRP A 51 3.12 -0.06 -6.32
C TRP A 51 3.96 1.04 -5.68
N LEU A 52 3.77 1.23 -4.39
CA LEU A 52 4.68 1.98 -3.55
C LEU A 52 4.75 1.41 -2.15
N TRP A 53 5.85 1.68 -1.46
CA TRP A 53 5.96 1.41 -0.03
C TRP A 53 6.78 2.48 0.66
N LYS A 54 6.51 2.67 1.95
CA LYS A 54 7.20 3.64 2.79
C LYS A 54 7.48 3.07 4.18
N PRO A 55 8.68 3.28 4.72
CA PRO A 55 8.96 2.99 6.11
C PRO A 55 8.37 4.11 7.01
N ALA A 56 7.56 3.72 7.97
CA ALA A 56 7.05 4.60 9.03
C ALA A 56 7.99 4.60 10.24
N LEU A 57 7.76 5.56 11.15
CA LEU A 57 8.52 5.71 12.40
C LEU A 57 8.37 4.52 13.36
N SER A 58 7.24 3.81 13.29
CA SER A 58 6.93 2.67 14.14
C SER A 58 5.80 1.81 13.53
N PRO A 59 5.59 0.58 14.01
CA PRO A 59 4.44 -0.23 13.61
C PRO A 59 3.10 0.45 13.89
N ALA A 60 3.01 1.21 15.00
CA ALA A 60 1.82 2.00 15.31
C ALA A 60 1.58 3.13 14.30
N ALA A 61 2.65 3.80 13.85
CA ALA A 61 2.58 4.84 12.82
C ALA A 61 2.09 4.27 11.48
N ALA A 62 2.61 3.11 11.06
CA ALA A 62 2.12 2.40 9.87
C ALA A 62 0.64 2.00 10.03
N GLY A 63 0.25 1.49 11.19
CA GLY A 63 -1.13 1.12 11.51
C GLY A 63 -2.12 2.29 11.44
N ILE A 64 -1.72 3.50 11.83
CA ILE A 64 -2.56 4.72 11.70
C ILE A 64 -2.84 5.04 10.23
N VAL A 65 -1.85 4.86 9.36
CA VAL A 65 -2.04 5.07 7.91
C VAL A 65 -2.92 3.97 7.34
N PHE A 66 -2.66 2.70 7.67
CA PHE A 66 -3.46 1.57 7.22
C PHE A 66 -4.95 1.72 7.58
N ARG A 67 -5.26 2.06 8.83
CA ARG A 67 -6.64 2.32 9.29
C ARG A 67 -7.28 3.47 8.54
N TYR A 68 -6.53 4.55 8.28
CA TYR A 68 -7.06 5.65 7.48
C TYR A 68 -7.40 5.22 6.05
N MET A 69 -6.52 4.46 5.40
CA MET A 69 -6.77 3.97 4.03
C MET A 69 -7.98 3.02 3.96
N THR A 70 -8.13 2.14 4.96
CA THR A 70 -9.20 1.13 5.00
C THR A 70 -10.52 1.69 5.51
N ASP A 71 -10.53 2.40 6.64
CA ASP A 71 -11.75 2.87 7.30
C ASP A 71 -12.32 4.14 6.66
N GLN A 72 -11.47 5.06 6.21
CA GLN A 72 -11.92 6.36 5.68
C GLN A 72 -12.01 6.38 4.15
N LEU A 73 -11.09 5.69 3.47
CA LEU A 73 -11.03 5.67 2.00
C LEU A 73 -11.54 4.36 1.40
N HIS A 74 -11.92 3.38 2.23
CA HIS A 74 -12.43 2.09 1.79
C HIS A 74 -11.48 1.34 0.84
N VAL A 75 -10.16 1.58 0.95
CA VAL A 75 -9.16 0.79 0.23
C VAL A 75 -9.16 -0.62 0.78
N THR A 76 -9.12 -1.61 -0.12
CA THR A 76 -9.18 -3.01 0.30
C THR A 76 -7.87 -3.41 0.98
N PRO A 77 -7.89 -4.14 2.10
CA PRO A 77 -6.68 -4.71 2.68
C PRO A 77 -5.98 -5.68 1.72
N ALA A 78 -4.66 -5.70 1.73
CA ALA A 78 -3.87 -6.72 1.06
C ALA A 78 -4.12 -8.10 1.70
N SER A 79 -4.10 -9.17 0.89
CA SER A 79 -4.41 -10.52 1.35
C SER A 79 -3.39 -11.02 2.38
N ILE A 80 -2.12 -10.65 2.20
CA ILE A 80 -1.06 -10.89 3.19
C ILE A 80 -0.60 -9.54 3.73
N SER A 81 -0.88 -9.30 5.01
CA SER A 81 -0.43 -8.11 5.72
C SER A 81 -0.11 -8.47 7.17
N VAL A 82 1.09 -8.11 7.62
CA VAL A 82 1.57 -8.39 8.98
C VAL A 82 1.91 -7.07 9.69
N PRO A 83 1.66 -6.94 11.00
CA PRO A 83 2.05 -5.76 11.75
C PRO A 83 3.56 -5.50 11.62
N GLY A 84 3.92 -4.29 11.17
CA GLY A 84 5.31 -3.90 10.99
C GLY A 84 5.42 -2.40 10.71
N SER A 85 6.65 -1.88 10.76
CA SER A 85 6.91 -0.44 10.57
C SER A 85 6.86 0.01 9.12
N SER A 86 6.68 -0.88 8.16
CA SER A 86 6.54 -0.53 6.74
C SER A 86 5.07 -0.62 6.34
N ILE A 87 4.65 0.28 5.46
CA ILE A 87 3.33 0.24 4.83
C ILE A 87 3.49 0.30 3.32
N PHE A 88 2.68 -0.49 2.64
CA PHE A 88 2.68 -0.60 1.20
C PHE A 88 1.28 -0.40 0.63
N LEU A 89 1.24 0.04 -0.62
CA LEU A 89 0.05 0.24 -1.41
C LEU A 89 0.35 -0.25 -2.82
N PHE A 90 -0.53 -1.06 -3.39
CA PHE A 90 -0.41 -1.48 -4.77
C PHE A 90 -1.77 -1.55 -5.44
N LYS A 91 -1.78 -1.46 -6.75
CA LYS A 91 -2.91 -1.73 -7.63
C LYS A 91 -2.37 -2.63 -8.73
N ARG A 92 -3.05 -3.76 -8.91
CA ARG A 92 -2.71 -4.66 -10.00
C ARG A 92 -3.19 -4.03 -11.30
N SER A 93 -2.34 -4.04 -12.32
CA SER A 93 -2.79 -3.74 -13.65
C SER A 93 -3.82 -4.80 -14.05
N GLU A 94 -4.94 -4.39 -14.62
CA GLU A 94 -5.80 -5.33 -15.32
C GLU A 94 -4.93 -5.92 -16.42
N SER A 95 -4.41 -7.15 -16.22
CA SER A 95 -4.03 -7.97 -17.36
C SER A 95 -5.26 -7.95 -18.24
N ALA A 96 -5.13 -7.37 -19.44
CA ALA A 96 -6.10 -7.57 -20.49
C ALA A 96 -6.31 -9.09 -20.57
N ALA A 97 -7.44 -9.55 -20.04
CA ALA A 97 -7.89 -10.91 -20.21
C ALA A 97 -8.21 -10.99 -21.71
N ASP A 98 -7.26 -11.57 -22.45
CA ASP A 98 -7.46 -12.04 -23.82
C ASP A 98 -8.49 -13.18 -23.80
#